data_AF-A0A7K4LTY8-F1
#
_entry.id   AF-A0A7K4LTY8-F1
#
_cell.length_a   1.000
_cell.length_b   1.000
_cell.length_c   1.000
_cell.angle_alpha   90.00
_cell.angle_beta   90.00
_cell.angle_gamma   90.00
#
_symmetry.space_group_name_H-M   'P 1'
#
loop_
_entity.id
_entity.type
_entity.pdbx_description
1 polymer ?
#
loop_
_entity_poly.entity_id
_entity_poly.type
_entity_poly.pdbx_seq_one_letter_code
_entity_poly.pdbx_strand_id
1 'polypeptide(L)'
;QTILPAAAQDVYYRDEIGNISTSHLLVLDDSVEMEIRPRFPLFGGWKTHYIIGYNLPSYEYLYNLGDQYALKMRFVDHVFDEQVTDSLTVKIILPEGAKNIHVDSPYEINRASDELHYTYLDTFGRPVIVAHKSNLVEQHIQDIVVHYTFNKILMLQEPLLVVGAFYILFFTVIVYVRLDFSITKDPAAEARMKVACITEQVLTLVNKRLGLYRHFDEAVNKYKQSRDISTLNSGKKALETEHKALTNEIASLQSKLKTEGSDLCDKVSEIQKLDGQVKELVLKSSVEAERLVAGKLKKDTYIENEKTHSNKRQELVTKIDNILDAL
;
A
#
# COMPACT_ATOMS: atom_id res chain seq x y z
N GLN A 1 37.76 -20.50 -20.92
CA GLN A 1 36.54 -20.37 -20.09
C GLN A 1 36.69 -19.10 -19.28
N THR A 2 35.62 -18.54 -18.74
CA THR A 2 35.66 -17.38 -17.84
C THR A 2 35.38 -17.85 -16.42
N ILE A 3 36.15 -17.39 -15.44
CA ILE A 3 36.03 -17.75 -14.03
C ILE A 3 35.46 -16.55 -13.29
N LEU A 4 34.20 -16.66 -12.88
CA LEU A 4 33.50 -15.64 -12.13
C LEU A 4 33.63 -15.90 -10.62
N PRO A 5 33.47 -14.87 -9.76
CA PRO A 5 33.40 -15.07 -8.32
C PRO A 5 32.28 -16.05 -7.92
N ALA A 6 32.50 -16.85 -6.89
CA ALA A 6 31.55 -17.89 -6.43
C ALA A 6 30.12 -17.38 -6.18
N ALA A 7 30.01 -16.11 -5.77
CA ALA A 7 28.73 -15.48 -5.45
C ALA A 7 28.03 -14.82 -6.65
N ALA A 8 28.53 -15.03 -7.88
CA ALA A 8 27.94 -14.47 -9.09
C ALA A 8 26.50 -14.97 -9.31
N GLN A 9 25.56 -14.03 -9.43
CA GLN A 9 24.15 -14.27 -9.69
C GLN A 9 23.71 -13.52 -10.95
N ASP A 10 22.57 -13.91 -11.53
CA ASP A 10 21.97 -13.26 -12.70
C ASP A 10 22.94 -13.04 -13.89
N VAL A 11 23.79 -14.03 -14.17
CA VAL A 11 24.77 -13.94 -15.25
C VAL A 11 24.05 -13.86 -16.60
N TYR A 12 24.40 -12.85 -17.41
CA TYR A 12 23.90 -12.72 -18.79
C TYR A 12 25.05 -12.60 -19.79
N TYR A 13 24.84 -13.21 -20.97
CA TYR A 13 25.76 -13.16 -22.10
C TYR A 13 25.04 -12.67 -23.35
N ARG A 14 25.41 -11.47 -23.81
CA ARG A 14 24.75 -10.81 -24.94
C ARG A 14 25.77 -10.13 -25.86
N ASP A 15 25.34 -9.79 -27.05
CA ASP A 15 26.03 -8.86 -27.94
C ASP A 15 25.15 -7.66 -28.28
N GLU A 16 25.58 -6.86 -29.25
CA GLU A 16 24.86 -5.68 -29.72
C GLU A 16 23.50 -6.00 -30.33
N ILE A 17 23.32 -7.21 -30.88
CA ILE A 17 22.09 -7.62 -31.56
C ILE A 17 21.15 -8.46 -30.67
N GLY A 18 21.60 -8.84 -29.47
CA GLY A 18 20.75 -9.46 -28.45
C GLY A 18 21.43 -10.59 -27.68
N ASN A 19 20.62 -11.51 -27.17
CA ASN A 19 21.13 -12.62 -26.36
C ASN A 19 21.94 -13.61 -27.19
N ILE A 20 22.97 -14.21 -26.58
CA ILE A 20 23.71 -15.33 -27.17
C ILE A 20 23.48 -16.57 -26.29
N SER A 21 22.82 -17.58 -26.85
CA SER A 21 22.47 -18.81 -26.12
C SER A 21 23.59 -19.85 -26.04
N THR A 22 24.71 -19.63 -26.74
CA THR A 22 25.85 -20.55 -26.78
C THR A 22 26.80 -20.31 -25.60
N SER A 23 26.30 -20.50 -24.38
CA SER A 23 27.08 -20.49 -23.14
C SER A 23 26.67 -21.65 -22.23
N HIS A 24 27.58 -22.08 -21.36
CA HIS A 24 27.34 -23.10 -20.35
C HIS A 24 27.94 -22.63 -19.03
N LEU A 25 27.14 -22.62 -17.97
CA LEU A 25 27.54 -22.15 -16.65
C LEU A 25 27.56 -23.34 -15.68
N LEU A 26 28.69 -23.52 -15.00
CA LEU A 26 28.91 -24.54 -13.98
C LEU A 26 29.24 -23.85 -12.66
N VAL A 27 28.38 -24.03 -11.66
CA VAL A 27 28.60 -23.51 -10.30
C VAL A 27 29.45 -24.50 -9.52
N LEU A 28 30.62 -24.08 -9.08
CA LEU A 28 31.52 -24.82 -8.19
C LEU A 28 31.46 -24.25 -6.78
N ASP A 29 32.10 -24.93 -5.82
CA ASP A 29 32.12 -24.49 -4.41
C ASP A 29 32.91 -23.18 -4.21
N ASP A 30 33.92 -22.93 -5.03
CA ASP A 30 34.87 -21.81 -4.91
C ASP A 30 34.77 -20.77 -6.03
N SER A 31 34.02 -21.06 -7.09
CA SER A 31 33.95 -20.24 -8.30
C SER A 31 32.73 -20.59 -9.16
N VAL A 32 32.44 -19.73 -10.14
CA VAL A 32 31.45 -20.03 -11.18
C VAL A 32 32.16 -20.05 -12.52
N GLU A 33 32.26 -21.23 -13.13
CA GLU A 33 32.85 -21.40 -14.45
C GLU A 33 31.82 -21.12 -15.54
N MET A 34 32.21 -20.32 -16.52
CA MET A 34 31.39 -19.96 -17.66
C MET A 34 32.12 -20.31 -18.95
N GLU A 35 31.66 -21.35 -19.65
CA GLU A 35 32.09 -21.64 -21.02
C GLU A 35 31.29 -20.77 -21.97
N ILE A 36 31.99 -19.99 -22.79
CA ILE A 36 31.39 -19.03 -23.72
C ILE A 36 31.82 -19.39 -25.13
N ARG A 37 30.86 -19.48 -26.04
CA ARG A 37 31.12 -19.65 -27.47
C ARG A 37 30.57 -18.46 -28.24
N PRO A 38 31.40 -17.71 -28.99
CA PRO A 38 30.93 -16.63 -29.84
C PRO A 38 30.03 -17.19 -30.96
N ARG A 39 29.24 -16.30 -31.59
CA ARG A 39 28.31 -16.70 -32.67
C ARG A 39 28.98 -17.39 -33.87
N PHE A 40 30.27 -17.16 -34.06
CA PHE A 40 31.08 -17.75 -35.12
C PHE A 40 32.50 -18.04 -34.62
N PRO A 41 33.18 -19.07 -35.15
CA PRO A 41 34.57 -19.35 -34.82
C PRO A 41 35.47 -18.20 -35.31
N LEU A 42 36.50 -17.87 -34.55
CA LEU A 42 37.44 -16.80 -34.90
C LEU A 42 38.59 -17.34 -35.76
N PHE A 43 38.79 -16.74 -36.92
CA PHE A 43 39.98 -16.91 -37.75
C PHE A 43 40.87 -15.65 -37.69
N GLY A 44 42.07 -15.72 -38.25
CA GLY A 44 43.05 -14.63 -38.17
C GLY A 44 42.48 -13.26 -38.57
N GLY A 45 42.57 -12.30 -37.65
CA GLY A 45 42.08 -10.93 -37.83
C GLY A 45 40.59 -10.72 -37.55
N TRP A 46 39.81 -11.77 -37.27
CA TRP A 46 38.41 -11.63 -36.89
C TRP A 46 38.29 -11.09 -35.47
N LYS A 47 37.28 -10.25 -35.24
CA LYS A 47 37.01 -9.63 -33.95
C LYS A 47 35.59 -9.97 -33.51
N THR A 48 35.42 -10.20 -32.23
CA THR A 48 34.11 -10.37 -31.60
C THR A 48 33.94 -9.32 -30.53
N HIS A 49 32.71 -8.82 -30.38
CA HIS A 49 32.32 -7.89 -29.35
C HIS A 49 31.13 -8.49 -28.61
N TYR A 50 31.22 -8.55 -27.29
CA TYR A 50 30.20 -9.14 -26.44
C TYR A 50 30.20 -8.46 -25.07
N ILE A 51 29.12 -8.68 -24.32
CA ILE A 51 28.91 -8.14 -22.99
C ILE A 51 28.55 -9.30 -22.07
N ILE A 52 29.32 -9.42 -20.98
CA ILE A 52 29.01 -10.27 -19.84
C ILE A 52 28.67 -9.35 -18.68
N GLY A 53 27.63 -9.68 -17.92
CA GLY A 53 27.35 -9.02 -16.66
C GLY A 53 26.75 -10.00 -15.66
N TYR A 54 26.90 -9.65 -14.39
CA TYR A 54 26.46 -10.46 -13.26
C TYR A 54 26.27 -9.56 -12.04
N ASN A 55 25.51 -10.05 -11.07
CA ASN A 55 25.28 -9.42 -9.78
C ASN A 55 26.05 -10.16 -8.68
N LEU A 56 26.47 -9.43 -7.64
CA LEU A 56 27.12 -9.99 -6.46
C LEU A 56 26.41 -9.50 -5.19
N PRO A 57 26.34 -10.33 -4.13
CA PRO A 57 25.86 -9.87 -2.84
C PRO A 57 26.79 -8.80 -2.26
N SER A 58 26.23 -7.67 -1.86
CA SER A 58 27.01 -6.52 -1.40
C SER A 58 27.83 -6.80 -0.12
N TYR A 59 27.36 -7.68 0.77
CA TYR A 59 28.02 -7.93 2.06
C TYR A 59 29.41 -8.58 1.94
N GLU A 60 29.75 -9.20 0.80
CA GLU A 60 31.07 -9.82 0.59
C GLU A 60 32.13 -8.80 0.18
N TYR A 61 31.73 -7.74 -0.53
CA TYR A 61 32.65 -6.78 -1.16
C TYR A 61 32.56 -5.37 -0.56
N LEU A 62 31.46 -5.06 0.16
CA LEU A 62 31.21 -3.76 0.76
C LEU A 62 31.28 -3.82 2.28
N TYR A 63 32.27 -3.12 2.82
CA TYR A 63 32.50 -3.00 4.26
C TYR A 63 32.01 -1.64 4.74
N ASN A 64 31.42 -1.58 5.93
CA ASN A 64 30.99 -0.31 6.52
C ASN A 64 31.39 -0.18 8.00
N LEU A 65 31.67 1.05 8.40
CA LEU A 65 31.91 1.44 9.78
C LEU A 65 31.28 2.82 10.02
N GLY A 66 30.12 2.84 10.68
CA GLY A 66 29.32 4.06 10.81
C GLY A 66 28.84 4.57 9.44
N ASP A 67 29.29 5.76 9.06
CA ASP A 67 29.01 6.43 7.78
C ASP A 67 30.16 6.29 6.76
N GLN A 68 31.23 5.56 7.11
CA GLN A 68 32.33 5.24 6.21
C GLN A 68 32.07 3.89 5.55
N TYR A 69 32.29 3.85 4.23
CA TYR A 69 32.13 2.68 3.39
C TYR A 69 33.43 2.42 2.65
N ALA A 70 33.77 1.14 2.50
CA ALA A 70 34.91 0.68 1.74
C ALA A 70 34.45 -0.45 0.81
N LEU A 71 34.53 -0.20 -0.50
CA LEU A 71 34.27 -1.20 -1.53
C LEU A 71 35.60 -1.81 -1.95
N LYS A 72 35.75 -3.13 -1.81
CA LYS A 72 36.93 -3.86 -2.24
C LYS A 72 36.56 -4.84 -3.34
N MET A 73 37.09 -4.65 -4.54
CA MET A 73 36.81 -5.49 -5.71
C MET A 73 38.04 -5.64 -6.61
N ARG A 74 38.05 -6.65 -7.49
CA ARG A 74 39.13 -6.82 -8.47
C ARG A 74 39.11 -5.68 -9.50
N PHE A 75 40.28 -5.09 -9.78
CA PHE A 75 40.40 -4.04 -10.80
C PHE A 75 40.20 -4.57 -12.22
N VAL A 76 40.77 -5.74 -12.49
CA VAL A 76 40.55 -6.54 -13.70
C VAL A 76 40.21 -7.96 -13.24
N ASP A 77 39.20 -8.56 -13.84
CA ASP A 77 38.78 -9.93 -13.51
C ASP A 77 39.32 -10.93 -14.53
N HIS A 78 39.20 -12.22 -14.21
CA HIS A 78 39.58 -13.28 -15.15
C HIS A 78 38.53 -13.38 -16.27
N VAL A 79 38.99 -13.31 -17.53
CA VAL A 79 38.18 -13.46 -18.75
C VAL A 79 38.49 -14.77 -19.45
N PHE A 80 39.77 -15.06 -19.66
CA PHE A 80 40.29 -16.34 -20.18
C PHE A 80 41.75 -16.53 -19.76
N ASP A 81 42.23 -17.77 -19.79
CA ASP A 81 43.62 -18.11 -19.45
C ASP A 81 44.63 -17.34 -20.32
N GLU A 82 45.70 -16.81 -19.70
CA GLU A 82 46.74 -16.04 -20.38
C GLU A 82 46.21 -14.78 -21.09
N GLN A 83 45.19 -14.12 -20.51
CA GLN A 83 44.62 -12.91 -21.08
C GLN A 83 45.63 -11.77 -21.21
N VAL A 84 45.54 -11.07 -22.35
CA VAL A 84 46.22 -9.81 -22.61
C VAL A 84 45.20 -8.74 -22.95
N THR A 85 45.27 -7.60 -22.28
CA THR A 85 44.36 -6.48 -22.47
C THR A 85 45.13 -5.22 -22.84
N ASP A 86 44.96 -4.76 -24.09
CA ASP A 86 45.63 -3.56 -24.60
C ASP A 86 45.17 -2.30 -23.86
N SER A 87 43.87 -2.17 -23.61
CA SER A 87 43.26 -1.01 -22.97
C SER A 87 42.08 -1.43 -22.08
N LEU A 88 42.13 -1.05 -20.81
CA LEU A 88 41.08 -1.24 -19.82
C LEU A 88 40.60 0.12 -19.31
N THR A 89 39.28 0.29 -19.26
CA THR A 89 38.64 1.41 -18.59
C THR A 89 37.70 0.87 -17.52
N VAL A 90 37.98 1.18 -16.27
CA VAL A 90 37.15 0.81 -15.13
C VAL A 90 36.31 2.01 -14.73
N LYS A 91 34.99 1.83 -14.67
CA LYS A 91 34.04 2.83 -14.18
C LYS A 91 33.34 2.30 -12.94
N ILE A 92 33.57 2.96 -11.80
CA ILE A 92 32.93 2.61 -10.52
C ILE A 92 31.85 3.65 -10.24
N ILE A 93 30.59 3.25 -10.36
CA ILE A 93 29.43 4.10 -10.12
C ILE A 93 29.04 4.00 -8.64
N LEU A 94 29.25 5.08 -7.89
CA LEU A 94 28.93 5.15 -6.47
C LEU A 94 27.50 5.66 -6.24
N PRO A 95 26.87 5.41 -5.06
CA PRO A 95 25.55 5.93 -4.77
C PRO A 95 25.51 7.47 -4.75
N GLU A 96 24.35 8.05 -5.04
CA GLU A 96 24.12 9.49 -4.96
C GLU A 96 24.42 9.98 -3.53
N GLY A 97 25.14 11.10 -3.39
CA GLY A 97 25.52 11.61 -2.07
C GLY A 97 26.77 10.96 -1.45
N ALA A 98 27.50 10.11 -2.18
CA ALA A 98 28.85 9.70 -1.79
C ALA A 98 29.81 10.89 -1.76
N LYS A 99 30.53 11.06 -0.65
CA LYS A 99 31.47 12.17 -0.39
C LYS A 99 32.83 11.63 0.03
N ASN A 100 33.88 12.46 -0.07
CA ASN A 100 35.24 12.13 0.36
C ASN A 100 35.76 10.82 -0.26
N ILE A 101 35.68 10.73 -1.59
CA ILE A 101 36.03 9.52 -2.34
C ILE A 101 37.56 9.39 -2.41
N HIS A 102 38.09 8.31 -1.85
CA HIS A 102 39.50 7.94 -1.91
C HIS A 102 39.64 6.56 -2.56
N VAL A 103 40.68 6.38 -3.38
CA VAL A 103 40.88 5.18 -4.19
C VAL A 103 42.29 4.67 -3.93
N ASP A 104 42.37 3.49 -3.34
CA ASP A 104 43.62 2.77 -3.08
C ASP A 104 43.82 1.74 -4.19
N SER A 105 44.74 2.07 -5.10
CA SER A 105 45.09 1.21 -6.23
C SER A 105 46.29 0.32 -5.88
N PRO A 106 46.26 -0.98 -6.23
CA PRO A 106 47.37 -1.90 -5.96
C PRO A 106 48.64 -1.60 -6.77
N TYR A 107 48.48 -0.92 -7.91
CA TYR A 107 49.54 -0.47 -8.81
C TYR A 107 49.15 0.85 -9.47
N GLU A 108 50.08 1.50 -10.17
CA GLU A 108 49.86 2.79 -10.82
C GLU A 108 48.78 2.71 -11.93
N ILE A 109 47.72 3.51 -11.77
CA ILE A 109 46.58 3.63 -12.69
C ILE A 109 46.40 5.09 -13.11
N ASN A 110 45.96 5.33 -14.35
CA ASN A 110 45.68 6.66 -14.86
C ASN A 110 44.24 7.06 -14.52
N ARG A 111 44.04 7.84 -13.45
CA ARG A 111 42.70 8.33 -13.08
C ARG A 111 42.30 9.52 -13.95
N ALA A 112 41.14 9.43 -14.59
CA ALA A 112 40.52 10.54 -15.31
C ALA A 112 39.67 11.41 -14.35
N SER A 113 39.15 12.53 -14.86
CA SER A 113 38.19 13.34 -14.11
C SER A 113 36.93 12.54 -13.79
N ASP A 114 36.43 12.66 -12.56
CA ASP A 114 35.19 12.01 -12.15
C ASP A 114 34.00 12.50 -13.00
N GLU A 115 33.11 11.58 -13.37
CA GLU A 115 31.90 11.83 -14.17
C GLU A 115 30.64 11.75 -13.30
N LEU A 116 29.49 12.15 -13.86
CA LEU A 116 28.18 11.93 -13.26
C LEU A 116 27.35 10.97 -14.13
N HIS A 117 26.73 9.99 -13.49
CA HIS A 117 25.82 9.05 -14.13
C HIS A 117 24.40 9.22 -13.57
N TYR A 118 23.41 9.26 -14.46
CA TYR A 118 22.00 9.40 -14.11
C TYR A 118 21.26 8.11 -14.44
N THR A 119 20.63 7.51 -13.43
CA THR A 119 19.74 6.36 -13.56
C THR A 119 18.36 6.67 -12.97
N TYR A 120 17.59 5.62 -12.70
CA TYR A 120 16.27 5.72 -12.09
C TYR A 120 16.36 6.31 -10.68
N LEU A 121 15.40 7.19 -10.35
CA LEU A 121 15.24 7.83 -9.03
C LEU A 121 16.42 8.72 -8.58
N ASP A 122 17.30 9.11 -9.49
CA ASP A 122 18.40 10.04 -9.19
C ASP A 122 17.96 11.51 -9.32
N THR A 123 18.37 12.35 -8.36
CA THR A 123 18.06 13.80 -8.39
C THR A 123 19.21 14.68 -8.85
N PHE A 124 20.40 14.46 -8.31
CA PHE A 124 21.62 15.23 -8.57
C PHE A 124 22.65 14.43 -9.37
N GLY A 125 22.48 13.10 -9.46
CA GLY A 125 23.34 12.18 -10.19
C GLY A 125 24.34 11.44 -9.30
N ARG A 126 24.82 10.30 -9.79
CA ARG A 126 25.75 9.39 -9.12
C ARG A 126 27.19 9.70 -9.53
N PRO A 127 28.12 9.91 -8.59
CA PRO A 127 29.53 10.13 -8.93
C PRO A 127 30.15 8.85 -9.49
N VAL A 128 30.92 8.99 -10.56
CA VAL A 128 31.59 7.87 -11.24
C VAL A 128 33.09 8.10 -11.25
N ILE A 129 33.82 7.14 -10.69
CA ILE A 129 35.28 7.12 -10.74
C ILE A 129 35.68 6.43 -12.04
N VAL A 130 36.50 7.10 -12.85
CA VAL A 130 37.00 6.56 -14.12
C VAL A 130 38.51 6.36 -14.03
N ALA A 131 38.95 5.11 -14.21
CA ALA A 131 40.35 4.72 -14.21
C ALA A 131 40.73 4.02 -15.51
N HIS A 132 41.84 4.43 -16.11
CA HIS A 132 42.37 3.85 -17.34
C HIS A 132 43.70 3.14 -17.06
N LYS A 133 43.90 2.00 -17.72
CA LYS A 133 45.17 1.28 -17.72
C LYS A 133 45.36 0.53 -19.03
N SER A 134 46.61 0.42 -19.47
CA SER A 134 46.99 -0.27 -20.70
C SER A 134 47.94 -1.42 -20.40
N ASN A 135 48.01 -2.38 -21.32
CA ASN A 135 48.91 -3.54 -21.27
C ASN A 135 48.78 -4.34 -19.97
N LEU A 136 47.56 -4.81 -19.68
CA LEU A 136 47.29 -5.68 -18.55
C LEU A 136 47.41 -7.15 -18.96
N VAL A 137 47.90 -7.93 -18.02
CA VAL A 137 48.02 -9.40 -18.11
C VAL A 137 47.38 -10.02 -16.87
N GLU A 138 47.17 -11.33 -16.89
CA GLU A 138 46.52 -12.07 -15.80
C GLU A 138 47.15 -11.81 -14.41
N GLN A 139 48.46 -11.57 -14.30
CA GLN A 139 49.11 -11.26 -13.01
C GLN A 139 48.68 -9.90 -12.40
N HIS A 140 47.94 -9.07 -13.14
CA HIS A 140 47.39 -7.81 -12.65
C HIS A 140 46.00 -7.96 -12.00
N ILE A 141 45.45 -9.19 -11.90
CA ILE A 141 44.21 -9.43 -11.15
C ILE A 141 44.49 -9.19 -9.66
N GLN A 142 44.23 -7.97 -9.23
CA GLN A 142 44.43 -7.49 -7.85
C GLN A 142 43.25 -6.61 -7.43
N ASP A 143 43.07 -6.49 -6.12
CA ASP A 143 41.96 -5.76 -5.54
C ASP A 143 42.24 -4.25 -5.50
N ILE A 144 41.28 -3.46 -5.95
CA ILE A 144 41.18 -2.01 -5.73
C ILE A 144 40.21 -1.75 -4.59
N VAL A 145 40.55 -0.80 -3.71
CA VAL A 145 39.68 -0.39 -2.59
C VAL A 145 39.24 1.04 -2.79
N VAL A 146 37.93 1.29 -2.70
CA VAL A 146 37.34 2.63 -2.78
C VAL A 146 36.69 2.97 -1.45
N HIS A 147 37.24 3.97 -0.78
CA HIS A 147 36.70 4.54 0.45
C HIS A 147 35.81 5.73 0.13
N TYR A 148 34.62 5.78 0.73
CA TYR A 148 33.74 6.93 0.63
C TYR A 148 32.88 7.07 1.90
N THR A 149 32.39 8.28 2.12
CA THR A 149 31.43 8.59 3.19
C THR A 149 30.04 8.71 2.60
N PHE A 150 29.05 8.08 3.24
CA PHE A 150 27.67 8.08 2.78
C PHE A 150 26.71 8.12 3.96
N ASN A 151 25.80 9.09 3.96
CA ASN A 151 24.78 9.23 4.99
C ASN A 151 23.60 8.30 4.69
N LYS A 152 23.36 7.30 5.55
CA LYS A 152 22.26 6.33 5.41
C LYS A 152 20.88 6.97 5.29
N ILE A 153 20.66 8.12 5.92
CA ILE A 153 19.37 8.84 5.87
C ILE A 153 19.05 9.28 4.43
N LEU A 154 20.08 9.54 3.61
CA LEU A 154 19.92 9.97 2.23
C LEU A 154 19.27 8.89 1.36
N MET A 155 19.36 7.60 1.73
CA MET A 155 18.63 6.52 1.05
C MET A 155 17.11 6.68 1.10
N LEU A 156 16.57 7.40 2.10
CA LEU A 156 15.13 7.66 2.20
C LEU A 156 14.63 8.64 1.13
N GLN A 157 15.53 9.35 0.44
CA GLN A 157 15.13 10.28 -0.61
C GLN A 157 14.45 9.56 -1.78
N GLU A 158 14.92 8.38 -2.17
CA GLU A 158 14.42 7.65 -3.34
C GLU A 158 12.95 7.21 -3.13
N PRO A 159 12.55 6.57 -2.00
CA PRO A 159 11.14 6.31 -1.71
C PRO A 159 10.29 7.59 -1.58
N LEU A 160 10.83 8.64 -0.95
CA LEU A 160 10.11 9.90 -0.75
C LEU A 160 9.83 10.62 -2.07
N LEU A 161 10.71 10.48 -3.07
CA LEU A 161 10.49 11.03 -4.41
C LEU A 161 9.27 10.38 -5.07
N VAL A 162 9.14 9.05 -4.95
CA VAL A 162 7.96 8.32 -5.47
C VAL A 162 6.69 8.76 -4.74
N VAL A 163 6.73 8.84 -3.41
CA VAL A 163 5.60 9.34 -2.60
C VAL A 163 5.21 10.76 -3.02
N GLY A 164 6.19 11.65 -3.22
CA GLY A 164 5.97 13.02 -3.67
C GLY A 164 5.29 13.07 -5.03
N ALA A 165 5.72 12.24 -5.98
CA ALA A 165 5.10 12.16 -7.30
C ALA A 165 3.62 11.72 -7.23
N PHE A 166 3.31 10.67 -6.46
CA PHE A 166 1.92 10.24 -6.26
C PHE A 166 1.09 11.27 -5.50
N TYR A 167 1.67 11.93 -4.49
CA TYR A 167 0.99 12.97 -3.74
C TYR A 167 0.57 14.13 -4.63
N ILE A 168 1.44 14.58 -5.54
CA ILE A 168 1.13 15.65 -6.50
C ILE A 168 -0.03 15.25 -7.41
N LEU A 169 -0.07 13.99 -7.87
CA LEU A 169 -1.18 13.47 -8.68
C LEU A 169 -2.51 13.54 -7.91
N PHE A 170 -2.56 13.00 -6.69
CA PHE A 170 -3.78 13.03 -5.88
C PHE A 170 -4.19 14.45 -5.51
N PHE A 171 -3.23 15.31 -5.16
CA PHE A 171 -3.49 16.71 -4.87
C PHE A 171 -4.08 17.44 -6.08
N THR A 172 -3.58 17.16 -7.28
CA THR A 172 -4.11 17.71 -8.53
C THR A 172 -5.55 17.28 -8.76
N VAL A 173 -5.87 15.99 -8.50
CA VAL A 173 -7.25 15.49 -8.57
C VAL A 173 -8.14 16.19 -7.54
N ILE A 174 -7.69 16.36 -6.30
CA ILE A 174 -8.44 17.06 -5.24
C ILE A 174 -8.74 18.50 -5.65
N VAL A 175 -7.74 19.22 -6.18
CA VAL A 175 -7.94 20.59 -6.67
C VAL A 175 -8.94 20.59 -7.82
N TYR A 176 -8.79 19.68 -8.80
CA TYR A 176 -9.66 19.59 -9.96
C TYR A 176 -11.14 19.37 -9.58
N VAL A 177 -11.44 18.45 -8.65
CA VAL A 177 -12.84 18.18 -8.23
C VAL A 177 -13.44 19.29 -7.35
N ARG A 178 -12.62 20.24 -6.86
CA ARG A 178 -13.07 21.39 -6.07
C ARG A 178 -13.29 22.65 -6.90
N LEU A 179 -12.80 22.69 -8.14
CA LEU A 179 -12.97 23.81 -9.03
C LEU A 179 -14.28 23.66 -9.81
N ASP A 180 -15.28 24.43 -9.41
CA ASP A 180 -16.54 24.59 -10.15
C ASP A 180 -16.28 25.52 -11.35
N PHE A 181 -15.89 24.95 -12.49
CA PHE A 181 -15.71 25.69 -13.76
C PHE A 181 -17.04 25.91 -14.52
N SER A 182 -18.19 25.95 -13.82
CA SER A 182 -19.48 26.22 -14.45
C SER A 182 -19.63 27.70 -14.85
N ILE A 183 -20.08 27.93 -16.08
CA ILE A 183 -20.37 29.28 -16.61
C ILE A 183 -21.78 29.72 -16.17
N THR A 184 -22.75 28.81 -16.19
CA THR A 184 -24.11 29.01 -15.69
C THR A 184 -24.46 27.88 -14.73
N LYS A 185 -25.04 28.21 -13.58
CA LYS A 185 -25.46 27.22 -12.58
C LYS A 185 -26.88 26.75 -12.86
N ASP A 186 -27.09 25.44 -12.90
CA ASP A 186 -28.43 24.84 -12.97
C ASP A 186 -28.97 24.64 -11.53
N PRO A 187 -29.92 25.48 -11.07
CA PRO A 187 -30.47 25.36 -9.72
C PRO A 187 -31.23 24.05 -9.50
N ALA A 188 -31.78 23.43 -10.56
CA ALA A 188 -32.48 22.16 -10.44
C ALA A 188 -31.50 20.99 -10.19
N ALA A 189 -30.32 21.02 -10.81
CA ALA A 189 -29.26 20.05 -10.53
C ALA A 189 -28.71 20.19 -9.11
N GLU A 190 -28.50 21.43 -8.64
CA GLU A 190 -28.03 21.68 -7.28
C GLU A 190 -29.04 21.21 -6.22
N ALA A 191 -30.33 21.46 -6.43
CA ALA A 191 -31.40 20.96 -5.56
C ALA A 191 -31.41 19.42 -5.50
N ARG A 192 -31.25 18.73 -6.64
CA ARG A 192 -31.12 17.26 -6.67
C ARG A 192 -29.91 16.77 -5.86
N MET A 193 -28.75 17.43 -5.98
CA MET A 193 -27.56 17.05 -5.19
C MET A 193 -27.74 17.28 -3.68
N LYS A 194 -28.41 18.38 -3.29
CA LYS A 194 -28.75 18.65 -1.88
C LYS A 194 -29.70 17.58 -1.33
N VAL A 195 -30.74 17.24 -2.08
CA VAL A 195 -31.69 16.18 -1.70
C VAL A 195 -30.97 14.85 -1.53
N ALA A 196 -30.12 14.45 -2.48
CA ALA A 196 -29.34 13.21 -2.39
C ALA A 196 -28.43 13.17 -1.14
N CYS A 197 -27.73 14.28 -0.85
CA CYS A 197 -26.91 14.40 0.36
C CYS A 197 -27.71 14.25 1.65
N ILE A 198 -28.90 14.88 1.72
CA ILE A 198 -29.77 14.77 2.88
C ILE A 198 -30.33 13.34 3.02
N THR A 199 -30.71 12.70 1.91
CA THR A 199 -31.20 11.32 1.90
C THR A 199 -30.15 10.33 2.41
N GLU A 200 -28.89 10.45 1.97
CA GLU A 200 -27.77 9.63 2.48
C GLU A 200 -27.54 9.80 3.99
N GLN A 201 -27.67 11.03 4.50
CA GLN A 201 -27.61 11.28 5.94
C GLN A 201 -28.77 10.61 6.68
N VAL A 202 -29.99 10.68 6.15
CA VAL A 202 -31.15 9.99 6.72
C VAL A 202 -30.93 8.48 6.73
N LEU A 203 -30.47 7.89 5.63
CA LEU A 203 -30.16 6.46 5.51
C LEU A 203 -29.15 6.03 6.59
N THR A 204 -28.07 6.80 6.76
CA THR A 204 -27.05 6.53 7.79
C THR A 204 -27.64 6.56 9.20
N LEU A 205 -28.49 7.54 9.51
CA LEU A 205 -29.13 7.67 10.83
C LEU A 205 -30.17 6.57 11.09
N VAL A 206 -30.93 6.16 10.09
CA VAL A 206 -31.90 5.06 10.21
C VAL A 206 -31.17 3.73 10.43
N ASN A 207 -30.09 3.45 9.70
CA ASN A 207 -29.25 2.28 9.92
C ASN A 207 -28.65 2.27 11.34
N LYS A 208 -28.21 3.43 11.84
CA LYS A 208 -27.74 3.56 13.22
C LYS A 208 -28.82 3.23 14.24
N ARG A 209 -30.08 3.64 14.02
CA ARG A 209 -31.23 3.27 14.88
C ARG A 209 -31.52 1.77 14.86
N LEU A 210 -31.50 1.14 13.68
CA LEU A 210 -31.68 -0.31 13.58
C LEU A 210 -30.57 -1.06 14.33
N GLY A 211 -29.33 -0.57 14.25
CA GLY A 211 -28.21 -1.05 15.05
C GLY A 211 -28.45 -0.93 16.56
N LEU A 212 -29.01 0.20 17.02
CA LEU A 212 -29.31 0.44 18.44
C LEU A 212 -30.31 -0.59 19.00
N TYR A 213 -31.31 -1.01 18.23
CA TYR A 213 -32.25 -2.06 18.67
C TYR A 213 -31.55 -3.42 18.83
N ARG A 214 -30.63 -3.78 17.93
CA ARG A 214 -29.85 -5.02 18.04
C ARG A 214 -28.98 -5.03 19.30
N HIS A 215 -28.30 -3.93 19.59
CA HIS A 215 -27.50 -3.79 20.82
C HIS A 215 -28.37 -3.89 22.08
N PHE A 216 -29.57 -3.33 22.05
CA PHE A 216 -30.50 -3.46 23.17
C PHE A 216 -31.02 -4.89 23.33
N ASP A 217 -31.31 -5.61 22.24
CA ASP A 217 -31.70 -7.03 22.31
C ASP A 217 -30.58 -7.89 22.93
N GLU A 218 -29.31 -7.61 22.64
CA GLU A 218 -28.18 -8.26 23.30
C GLU A 218 -28.13 -7.98 24.80
N ALA A 219 -28.42 -6.74 25.23
CA ALA A 219 -28.53 -6.40 26.65
C ALA A 219 -29.68 -7.16 27.33
N VAL A 220 -30.82 -7.29 26.66
CA VAL A 220 -31.96 -8.10 27.13
C VAL A 220 -31.57 -9.58 27.25
N ASN A 221 -30.87 -10.14 26.26
CA ASN A 221 -30.41 -11.53 26.30
C ASN A 221 -29.37 -11.78 27.40
N LYS A 222 -28.44 -10.85 27.63
CA LYS A 222 -27.51 -10.91 28.76
C LYS A 222 -28.26 -10.91 30.09
N TYR A 223 -29.28 -10.04 30.24
CA TYR A 223 -30.12 -10.01 31.43
C TYR A 223 -30.84 -11.34 31.71
N LYS A 224 -31.36 -12.02 30.67
CA LYS A 224 -31.98 -13.36 30.82
C LYS A 224 -31.01 -14.38 31.44
N GLN A 225 -29.71 -14.25 31.19
CA GLN A 225 -28.67 -15.16 31.68
C GLN A 225 -28.11 -14.75 33.05
N SER A 226 -27.72 -13.49 33.20
CA SER A 226 -27.01 -12.98 34.39
C SER A 226 -27.93 -12.50 35.50
N ARG A 227 -29.22 -12.22 35.20
CA ARG A 227 -30.19 -11.56 36.07
C ARG A 227 -29.78 -10.17 36.55
N ASP A 228 -28.81 -9.55 35.88
CA ASP A 228 -28.34 -8.20 36.23
C ASP A 228 -29.27 -7.12 35.68
N ILE A 229 -30.20 -6.69 36.54
CA ILE A 229 -31.18 -5.64 36.23
C ILE A 229 -30.53 -4.26 36.01
N SER A 230 -29.35 -4.01 36.59
CA SER A 230 -28.65 -2.74 36.45
C SER A 230 -28.20 -2.52 35.00
N THR A 231 -27.60 -3.56 34.41
CA THR A 231 -27.19 -3.56 33.00
C THR A 231 -28.39 -3.38 32.06
N LEU A 232 -29.52 -4.04 32.31
CA LEU A 232 -30.74 -3.85 31.50
C LEU A 232 -31.28 -2.41 31.56
N ASN A 233 -31.38 -1.85 32.76
CA ASN A 233 -31.85 -0.47 32.97
C ASN A 233 -30.92 0.55 32.30
N SER A 234 -29.60 0.34 32.37
CA SER A 234 -28.65 1.19 31.65
C SER A 234 -28.83 1.10 30.13
N GLY A 235 -29.01 -0.10 29.58
CA GLY A 235 -29.26 -0.32 28.16
C GLY A 235 -30.57 0.34 27.70
N LYS A 236 -31.62 0.27 28.52
CA LYS A 236 -32.92 0.90 28.24
C LYS A 236 -32.81 2.42 28.22
N LYS A 237 -32.10 3.00 29.19
CA LYS A 237 -31.84 4.45 29.26
C LYS A 237 -31.00 4.91 28.07
N ALA A 238 -30.00 4.14 27.67
CA ALA A 238 -29.18 4.42 26.49
C ALA A 238 -30.02 4.38 25.20
N LEU A 239 -30.82 3.32 25.01
CA LEU A 239 -31.76 3.19 23.89
C LEU A 239 -32.70 4.41 23.82
N GLU A 240 -33.32 4.81 24.93
CA GLU A 240 -34.26 5.95 24.92
C GLU A 240 -33.57 7.27 24.58
N THR A 241 -32.38 7.51 25.14
CA THR A 241 -31.62 8.75 24.96
C THR A 241 -31.11 8.88 23.53
N GLU A 242 -30.43 7.85 23.02
CA GLU A 242 -29.89 7.84 21.66
C GLU A 242 -30.99 7.81 20.60
N HIS A 243 -32.05 7.02 20.82
CA HIS A 243 -33.19 7.00 19.90
C HIS A 243 -33.82 8.38 19.76
N LYS A 244 -34.02 9.09 20.89
CA LYS A 244 -34.57 10.46 20.89
C LYS A 244 -33.65 11.45 20.18
N ALA A 245 -32.33 11.36 20.39
CA ALA A 245 -31.36 12.20 19.67
C ALA A 245 -31.45 11.97 18.15
N LEU A 246 -31.44 10.70 17.71
CA LEU A 246 -31.59 10.34 16.30
C LEU A 246 -32.95 10.76 15.73
N THR A 247 -34.04 10.72 16.51
CA THR A 247 -35.35 11.25 16.09
C THR A 247 -35.27 12.73 15.75
N ASN A 248 -34.64 13.51 16.63
CA ASN A 248 -34.55 14.95 16.47
C ASN A 248 -33.68 15.32 15.27
N GLU A 249 -32.57 14.61 15.06
CA GLU A 249 -31.71 14.80 13.88
C GLU A 249 -32.45 14.46 12.58
N ILE A 250 -33.13 13.31 12.51
CA ILE A 250 -33.91 12.94 11.32
C ILE A 250 -35.06 13.93 11.09
N ALA A 251 -35.74 14.41 12.15
CA ALA A 251 -36.78 15.43 12.01
C ALA A 251 -36.24 16.77 11.47
N SER A 252 -35.01 17.14 11.86
CA SER A 252 -34.32 18.30 11.28
C SER A 252 -34.03 18.11 9.79
N LEU A 253 -33.52 16.94 9.39
CA LEU A 253 -33.27 16.61 7.99
C LEU A 253 -34.55 16.54 7.15
N GLN A 254 -35.62 15.97 7.71
CA GLN A 254 -36.95 15.93 7.10
C GLN A 254 -37.49 17.35 6.85
N SER A 255 -37.32 18.28 7.81
CA SER A 255 -37.69 19.68 7.59
C SER A 255 -36.91 20.31 6.43
N LYS A 256 -35.62 19.98 6.27
CA LYS A 256 -34.81 20.47 5.15
C LYS A 256 -35.28 19.90 3.81
N LEU A 257 -35.59 18.59 3.74
CA LEU A 257 -36.18 17.96 2.55
C LEU A 257 -37.50 18.63 2.13
N LYS A 258 -38.32 18.99 3.10
CA LYS A 258 -39.58 19.72 2.86
C LYS A 258 -39.35 21.10 2.27
N THR A 259 -38.34 21.83 2.75
CA THR A 259 -37.97 23.15 2.21
C THR A 259 -37.47 23.06 0.77
N GLU A 260 -36.77 21.99 0.41
CA GLU A 260 -36.32 21.72 -0.97
C GLU A 260 -37.45 21.19 -1.88
N GLY A 261 -38.68 21.03 -1.36
CA GLY A 261 -39.86 20.63 -2.13
C GLY A 261 -39.87 19.15 -2.55
N SER A 262 -39.11 18.29 -1.87
CA SER A 262 -39.01 16.87 -2.20
C SER A 262 -40.18 16.04 -1.62
N ASP A 263 -40.73 15.17 -2.46
CA ASP A 263 -41.69 14.10 -2.11
C ASP A 263 -41.10 13.04 -1.17
N LEU A 264 -39.76 12.95 -1.07
CA LEU A 264 -39.07 12.05 -0.14
C LEU A 264 -39.33 12.40 1.34
N CYS A 265 -39.76 13.63 1.64
CA CYS A 265 -40.17 14.01 2.99
C CYS A 265 -41.28 13.11 3.55
N ASP A 266 -42.22 12.68 2.71
CA ASP A 266 -43.33 11.82 3.13
C ASP A 266 -42.85 10.40 3.44
N LYS A 267 -41.91 9.88 2.64
CA LYS A 267 -41.24 8.59 2.90
C LYS A 267 -40.47 8.60 4.23
N VAL A 268 -39.72 9.68 4.51
CA VAL A 268 -39.02 9.83 5.81
C VAL A 268 -40.01 9.91 6.97
N SER A 269 -41.15 10.56 6.78
CA SER A 269 -42.24 10.60 7.78
C SER A 269 -42.79 9.21 8.08
N GLU A 270 -42.96 8.39 7.04
CA GLU A 270 -43.42 7.00 7.17
C GLU A 270 -42.40 6.14 7.92
N ILE A 271 -41.11 6.26 7.58
CA ILE A 271 -40.02 5.58 8.30
C ILE A 271 -40.04 5.93 9.78
N GLN A 272 -40.21 7.21 10.15
CA GLN A 272 -40.28 7.60 11.56
C GLN A 272 -41.46 6.97 12.31
N LYS A 273 -42.62 6.82 11.63
CA LYS A 273 -43.79 6.16 12.22
C LYS A 273 -43.54 4.66 12.43
N LEU A 274 -42.99 3.97 11.42
CA LEU A 274 -42.66 2.55 11.50
C LEU A 274 -41.59 2.28 12.57
N ASP A 275 -40.55 3.12 12.63
CA ASP A 275 -39.49 3.03 13.63
C ASP A 275 -40.03 3.23 15.06
N GLY A 276 -40.99 4.14 15.26
CA GLY A 276 -41.70 4.28 16.53
C GLY A 276 -42.39 2.97 16.97
N GLN A 277 -43.02 2.25 16.03
CA GLN A 277 -43.64 0.96 16.32
C GLN A 277 -42.60 -0.13 16.65
N VAL A 278 -41.45 -0.14 15.96
CA VAL A 278 -40.34 -1.06 16.26
C VAL A 278 -39.84 -0.82 17.69
N LYS A 279 -39.60 0.43 18.08
CA LYS A 279 -39.19 0.78 19.44
C LYS A 279 -40.19 0.28 20.49
N GLU A 280 -41.48 0.47 20.27
CA GLU A 280 -42.51 -0.02 21.20
C GLU A 280 -42.45 -1.54 21.38
N LEU A 281 -42.26 -2.30 20.29
CA LEU A 281 -42.15 -3.76 20.34
C LEU A 281 -40.87 -4.20 21.06
N VAL A 282 -39.76 -3.51 20.84
CA VAL A 282 -38.47 -3.74 21.53
C VAL A 282 -38.62 -3.53 23.04
N LEU A 283 -39.25 -2.43 23.45
CA LEU A 283 -39.51 -2.14 24.87
C LEU A 283 -40.50 -3.13 25.50
N LYS A 284 -41.56 -3.53 24.77
CA LYS A 284 -42.50 -4.58 25.21
C LYS A 284 -41.78 -5.91 25.44
N SER A 285 -40.89 -6.30 24.52
CA SER A 285 -40.10 -7.54 24.61
C SER A 285 -39.17 -7.53 25.84
N SER A 286 -38.56 -6.38 26.16
CA SER A 286 -37.78 -6.20 27.40
C SER A 286 -38.63 -6.41 28.66
N VAL A 287 -39.82 -5.81 28.73
CA VAL A 287 -40.71 -5.96 29.89
C VAL A 287 -41.18 -7.40 30.08
N GLU A 288 -41.44 -8.12 28.99
CA GLU A 288 -41.78 -9.54 29.05
C GLU A 288 -40.60 -10.40 29.54
N ALA A 289 -39.37 -10.07 29.11
CA ALA A 289 -38.16 -10.73 29.62
C ALA A 289 -37.97 -10.48 31.13
N GLU A 290 -38.24 -9.28 31.61
CA GLU A 290 -38.26 -8.97 33.06
C GLU A 290 -39.30 -9.81 33.81
N ARG A 291 -40.52 -9.94 33.27
CA ARG A 291 -41.58 -10.76 33.87
C ARG A 291 -41.24 -12.25 33.88
N LEU A 292 -40.58 -12.77 32.85
CA LEU A 292 -40.10 -14.15 32.79
C LEU A 292 -39.06 -14.42 33.89
N VAL A 293 -38.02 -13.59 33.99
CA VAL A 293 -36.96 -13.74 34.99
C VAL A 293 -37.50 -13.59 36.42
N ALA A 294 -38.49 -12.72 36.63
CA ALA A 294 -39.18 -12.55 37.90
C ALA A 294 -40.18 -13.68 38.23
N GLY A 295 -40.35 -14.68 37.37
CA GLY A 295 -41.29 -15.80 37.57
C GLY A 295 -42.77 -15.44 37.43
N LYS A 296 -43.08 -14.23 36.93
CA LYS A 296 -44.45 -13.70 36.76
C LYS A 296 -45.08 -14.03 35.39
N LEU A 297 -44.36 -14.78 34.55
CA LEU A 297 -44.78 -15.20 33.22
C LEU A 297 -44.33 -16.65 32.97
N LYS A 298 -45.24 -17.50 32.47
CA LYS A 298 -44.90 -18.88 32.11
C LYS A 298 -44.00 -18.90 30.87
N LYS A 299 -43.05 -19.84 30.84
CA LYS A 299 -42.06 -19.98 29.76
C LYS A 299 -42.72 -20.19 28.39
N ASP A 300 -43.77 -21.02 28.31
CA ASP A 300 -44.45 -21.30 27.04
C ASP A 300 -45.15 -20.05 26.47
N THR A 301 -45.81 -19.28 27.34
CA THR A 301 -46.45 -18.00 26.97
C THR A 301 -45.41 -16.95 26.53
N TYR A 302 -44.24 -16.92 27.17
CA TYR A 302 -43.15 -16.03 26.75
C TYR A 302 -42.63 -16.37 25.35
N ILE A 303 -42.41 -17.65 25.05
CA ILE A 303 -41.91 -18.09 23.74
C ILE A 303 -42.91 -17.73 22.62
N GLU A 304 -44.21 -17.89 22.88
CA GLU A 304 -45.26 -17.52 21.92
C GLU A 304 -45.31 -16.01 21.66
N ASN A 305 -45.22 -15.20 22.73
CA ASN A 305 -45.18 -13.74 22.63
C ASN A 305 -43.90 -13.25 21.93
N GLU A 306 -42.72 -13.78 22.29
CA GLU A 306 -41.43 -13.42 21.69
C GLU A 306 -41.44 -13.73 20.18
N LYS A 307 -41.97 -14.89 19.78
CA LYS A 307 -42.14 -15.23 18.35
C LYS A 307 -43.04 -14.25 17.63
N THR A 308 -44.16 -13.86 18.25
CA THR A 308 -45.11 -12.90 17.66
C THR A 308 -44.49 -11.51 17.51
N HIS A 309 -43.82 -11.01 18.56
CA HIS A 309 -43.16 -9.70 18.55
C HIS A 309 -41.98 -9.69 17.58
N SER A 310 -41.19 -10.75 17.51
CA SER A 310 -40.07 -10.89 16.59
C SER A 310 -40.52 -10.89 15.13
N ASN A 311 -41.57 -11.65 14.79
CA ASN A 311 -42.13 -11.66 13.43
C ASN A 311 -42.64 -10.28 13.02
N LYS A 312 -43.37 -9.61 13.93
CA LYS A 312 -43.90 -8.27 13.66
C LYS A 312 -42.80 -7.21 13.54
N ARG A 313 -41.74 -7.32 14.34
CA ARG A 313 -40.54 -6.48 14.21
C ARG A 313 -39.86 -6.68 12.86
N GLN A 314 -39.68 -7.93 12.44
CA GLN A 314 -39.07 -8.24 11.15
C GLN A 314 -39.89 -7.65 10.00
N GLU A 315 -41.22 -7.78 10.04
CA GLU A 315 -42.11 -7.18 9.04
C GLU A 315 -41.96 -5.65 8.97
N LEU A 316 -41.89 -4.98 10.12
CA LEU A 316 -41.71 -3.52 10.17
C LEU A 316 -40.33 -3.09 9.66
N VAL A 317 -39.27 -3.81 10.01
CA VAL A 317 -37.91 -3.53 9.51
C VAL A 317 -37.85 -3.74 8.00
N THR A 318 -38.43 -4.82 7.47
CA THR A 318 -38.50 -5.04 6.02
C THR A 318 -39.29 -3.94 5.30
N LYS A 319 -40.36 -3.39 5.91
CA LYS A 319 -41.05 -2.21 5.36
C LYS A 319 -40.17 -0.97 5.36
N ILE A 320 -39.40 -0.74 6.42
CA ILE A 320 -38.43 0.36 6.49
C ILE A 320 -37.37 0.20 5.39
N ASP A 321 -36.79 -0.99 5.24
CA ASP A 321 -35.77 -1.29 4.23
C ASP A 321 -36.31 -1.06 2.82
N ASN A 322 -37.53 -1.52 2.51
CA ASN A 322 -38.16 -1.27 1.21
C ASN A 322 -38.37 0.23 0.91
N ILE A 323 -38.64 1.05 1.94
CA ILE A 323 -38.77 2.50 1.77
C ILE A 323 -37.39 3.15 1.60
N LEU A 324 -36.36 2.64 2.29
CA LEU A 324 -34.97 3.08 2.15
C LEU A 324 -34.39 2.74 0.78
N ASP A 325 -34.71 1.58 0.20
CA ASP A 325 -34.28 1.21 -1.15
C ASP A 325 -34.94 2.08 -2.24
N ALA A 326 -36.07 2.70 -1.92
CA ALA A 326 -36.82 3.58 -2.80
C ALA A 326 -36.48 5.08 -2.62
N LEU A 327 -35.53 5.41 -1.73
CA LEU A 327 -35.10 6.77 -1.39
C LEU A 327 -33.89 7.21 -2.24
#